data_AF-A0AAU9Q4W6-F1
#
_entry.id   AF-A0AAU9Q4W6-F1
#
_cell.length_a   1.000
_cell.length_b   1.000
_cell.length_c   1.000
_cell.angle_alpha   90.00
_cell.angle_beta   90.00
_cell.angle_gamma   90.00
#
_symmetry.space_group_name_H-M   'P 1'
#
loop_
_entity.id
_entity.type
_entity.pdbx_description
1 polymer ?
#
loop_
_entity_poly.entity_id
_entity_poly.type
_entity_poly.pdbx_seq_one_letter_code
_entity_poly.pdbx_strand_id
1 'polypeptide(L)' 'MSTRNLSELLNTTLLIHAEKLSNLDRDMLTGFLDQLNRDQALSAKQMKWCQKLVQKTNQNCVFIHDTPNGP' A
#
# COMPACT_ATOMS: atom_id res chain seq x y z
N MET A 1 -4.56 10.67 -3.89
CA MET A 1 -4.99 9.55 -3.05
C MET A 1 -5.16 10.05 -1.63
N SER A 2 -6.34 9.90 -1.03
CA SER A 2 -6.56 10.22 0.39
C SER A 2 -5.87 9.17 1.27
N THR A 3 -5.39 9.54 2.46
CA THR A 3 -4.76 8.62 3.45
C THR A 3 -5.67 7.43 3.78
N ARG A 4 -6.99 7.63 3.82
CA ARG A 4 -8.00 6.56 3.99
C ARG A 4 -7.93 5.48 2.91
N ASN A 5 -7.68 5.86 1.66
CA ASN A 5 -7.60 4.91 0.56
C ASN A 5 -6.34 4.04 0.66
N LEU A 6 -5.25 4.62 1.21
CA LEU A 6 -3.99 3.90 1.39
C LEU A 6 -4.04 2.90 2.56
N SER A 7 -4.69 3.24 3.67
CA SER A 7 -4.84 2.31 4.79
C SER A 7 -5.69 1.10 4.40
N GLU A 8 -6.80 1.31 3.68
CA GLU A 8 -7.63 0.22 3.13
C GLU A 8 -6.85 -0.67 2.15
N LEU A 9 -6.04 -0.06 1.28
CA LEU A 9 -5.18 -0.78 0.33
C LEU A 9 -4.14 -1.65 1.04
N LEU A 10 -3.48 -1.09 2.05
CA LEU A 10 -2.51 -1.83 2.86
C LEU A 10 -3.16 -2.97 3.63
N ASN A 11 -4.32 -2.72 4.24
CA ASN A 11 -5.06 -3.71 5.00
C ASN A 11 -5.48 -4.88 4.10
N THR A 12 -5.97 -4.58 2.90
CA THR A 12 -6.32 -5.59 1.88
C THR A 12 -5.09 -6.38 1.42
N THR A 13 -3.97 -5.70 1.18
CA THR A 13 -2.72 -6.35 0.74
C THR A 13 -2.19 -7.29 1.82
N LEU A 14 -2.21 -6.88 3.09
CA LEU A 14 -1.82 -7.71 4.22
C LEU A 14 -2.78 -8.89 4.42
N LEU A 15 -4.08 -8.70 4.23
CA LEU A 15 -5.06 -9.78 4.39
C LEU A 15 -4.99 -10.82 3.27
N ILE A 16 -4.92 -10.39 2.01
CA ILE A 16 -5.04 -11.27 0.83
C ILE A 16 -3.67 -11.81 0.38
N HIS A 17 -2.61 -11.06 0.61
CA HIS A 17 -1.28 -11.38 0.06
C HIS A 17 -0.19 -11.55 1.11
N ALA A 18 -0.52 -11.64 2.40
CA ALA A 18 0.45 -11.90 3.47
C ALA A 18 1.40 -13.06 3.16
N GLU A 19 0.88 -14.16 2.60
CA GLU A 19 1.67 -15.36 2.28
C GLU A 19 2.67 -15.16 1.13
N LYS A 20 2.39 -14.20 0.23
CA LYS A 20 3.29 -13.83 -0.89
C LYS A 20 4.33 -12.78 -0.47
N LEU A 21 4.12 -12.13 0.67
CA LEU A 21 5.02 -11.15 1.23
C LEU A 21 6.11 -11.83 2.05
N SER A 22 7.35 -11.37 1.89
CA SER A 22 8.40 -11.71 2.84
C SER A 22 8.04 -11.17 4.22
N ASN A 23 8.57 -11.79 5.29
CA ASN A 23 8.33 -11.31 6.66
C ASN A 23 8.72 -9.82 6.80
N LEU A 24 9.83 -9.41 6.19
CA LEU A 24 10.28 -8.02 6.17
C LEU A 24 9.29 -7.07 5.48
N ASP A 25 8.77 -7.46 4.31
CA ASP A 25 7.79 -6.64 3.59
C ASP A 25 6.48 -6.53 4.41
N ARG A 26 6.07 -7.62 5.08
CA ARG A 26 4.89 -7.66 5.94
C ARG A 26 5.04 -6.73 7.15
N ASP A 27 6.20 -6.77 7.82
CA ASP A 27 6.49 -5.87 8.94
C ASP A 27 6.50 -4.40 8.51
N MET A 28 7.08 -4.08 7.34
CA MET A 28 7.06 -2.71 6.82
C MET A 28 5.64 -2.22 6.51
N LEU A 29 4.83 -3.02 5.82
CA LEU A 29 3.45 -2.65 5.47
C LEU A 29 2.59 -2.50 6.72
N THR A 30 2.79 -3.37 7.72
CA THR A 30 2.12 -3.27 9.04
C THR A 30 2.52 -1.98 9.76
N GLY A 31 3.81 -1.62 9.73
CA GLY A 31 4.29 -0.36 10.29
C GLY A 31 3.72 0.88 9.60
N PHE A 32 3.56 0.85 8.26
CA PHE A 32 2.90 1.93 7.53
C PHE A 32 1.41 2.02 7.85
N LEU A 33 0.74 0.87 7.99
CA LEU A 33 -0.67 0.81 8.36
C LEU A 33 -0.91 1.38 9.77
N ASP A 34 -0.07 1.04 10.74
CA ASP A 34 -0.17 1.59 12.11
C ASP A 34 0.01 3.12 12.12
N GLN A 35 0.97 3.66 11.35
CA GLN A 35 1.15 5.11 11.20
C GLN A 35 -0.10 5.77 10.61
N LEU A 36 -0.66 5.22 9.54
CA LEU A 36 -1.88 5.75 8.92
C LEU A 36 -3.10 5.64 9.85
N ASN A 37 -3.22 4.57 10.63
CA ASN A 37 -4.30 4.39 11.61
C ASN A 37 -4.21 5.39 12.78
N ARG A 38 -3.02 5.92 13.05
CA ARG A 38 -2.81 7.02 14.02
C ARG A 38 -2.95 8.41 13.38
N ASP A 39 -3.52 8.49 12.18
CA ASP A 39 -3.62 9.72 11.38
C ASP A 39 -2.26 10.39 11.09
N GLN A 40 -1.15 9.62 11.16
CA GLN A 40 0.16 10.11 10.79
C GLN A 40 0.38 10.00 9.28
N ALA A 41 0.83 11.09 8.68
CA ALA A 41 1.20 11.11 7.27
C ALA A 41 2.50 10.34 7.04
N LEU A 42 2.49 9.43 6.07
CA LEU A 42 3.72 8.80 5.60
C LEU A 42 4.60 9.84 4.89
N SER A 43 5.90 9.78 5.13
CA SER A 43 6.86 10.57 4.36
C SER A 43 6.84 10.17 2.88
N ALA A 44 7.25 11.06 1.98
CA ALA A 44 7.32 10.78 0.54
C ALA A 44 8.18 9.54 0.21
N LYS A 45 9.21 9.26 1.03
CA LYS A 45 10.02 8.05 0.91
C LYS A 45 9.19 6.82 1.26
N GLN A 46 8.53 6.80 2.42
CA GLN A 46 7.67 5.69 2.85
C GLN A 46 6.52 5.46 1.85
N MET A 47 5.92 6.53 1.32
CA MET A 47 4.88 6.45 0.30
C MET A 47 5.37 5.73 -0.96
N LYS A 48 6.56 6.08 -1.47
CA LYS A 48 7.17 5.40 -2.62
C LYS A 48 7.46 3.92 -2.34
N TRP A 49 7.95 3.59 -1.15
CA TRP A 49 8.20 2.21 -0.74
C TRP A 49 6.90 1.41 -0.64
N CYS A 50 5.90 1.97 0.03
CA CYS A 50 4.56 1.42 0.14
C CYS A 50 3.97 1.13 -1.25
N GLN A 51 4.01 2.10 -2.16
CA GLN A 51 3.55 1.92 -3.55
C GLN A 51 4.32 0.81 -4.26
N LYS A 52 5.64 0.75 -4.13
CA LYS A 52 6.47 -0.28 -4.78
C LYS A 52 6.19 -1.68 -4.22
N LEU A 53 5.99 -1.80 -2.92
CA LEU A 53 5.65 -3.06 -2.26
C LEU A 53 4.26 -3.52 -2.67
N VAL A 54 3.27 -2.64 -2.58
CA VAL A 54 1.90 -2.92 -3.04
C VAL A 54 1.93 -3.31 -4.52
N GLN A 55 2.64 -2.59 -5.38
CA GLN A 55 2.77 -2.92 -6.81
C GLN A 55 3.48 -4.25 -7.06
N LYS A 56 4.54 -4.58 -6.31
CA LYS A 56 5.20 -5.90 -6.40
C LYS A 56 4.24 -7.03 -6.05
N THR A 57 3.36 -6.80 -5.09
CA THR A 57 2.37 -7.78 -4.62
C THR A 57 1.15 -7.85 -5.54
N ASN A 58 0.73 -6.70 -6.06
CA ASN A 58 -0.39 -6.49 -6.98
C ASN A 58 0.00 -6.54 -8.48
N GLN A 59 1.24 -6.82 -8.85
CA GLN A 59 1.51 -7.27 -10.23
C GLN A 59 0.81 -8.61 -10.54
N ASN A 60 0.28 -9.28 -9.50
CA ASN A 60 -0.67 -10.38 -9.58
C ASN A 60 -2.17 -9.95 -9.47
N CYS A 61 -2.45 -8.67 -9.22
CA CYS A 61 -3.78 -8.09 -9.01
C CYS A 61 -3.79 -6.66 -9.58
N VAL A 62 -4.05 -6.53 -10.88
CA VAL A 62 -4.08 -5.27 -11.66
C VAL A 62 -4.78 -4.16 -10.88
N PHE A 63 -4.01 -3.22 -10.31
CA PHE A 63 -4.57 -1.97 -9.81
C PHE A 63 -4.86 -1.08 -10.99
N ILE A 64 -6.15 -0.89 -11.23
CA ILE A 64 -6.74 0.03 -12.18
C ILE A 64 -6.09 1.40 -11.97
N HIS A 65 -5.29 1.81 -12.96
CA HIS A 65 -4.89 3.19 -13.13
C HIS A 65 -6.14 3.98 -13.53
N ASP A 66 -6.90 4.44 -12.55
CA ASP A 66 -7.85 5.52 -12.77
C ASP A 66 -7.06 6.85 -12.81
N THR A 67 -6.37 7.02 -13.93
CA THR A 67 -6.02 8.34 -14.44
C THR A 67 -6.84 8.50 -15.70
N PRO A 68 -8.00 9.20 -15.66
CA PRO A 68 -8.60 9.64 -16.90
C PRO A 68 -7.67 10.70 -17.48
N ASN A 69 -6.88 10.30 -18.47
CA ASN A 69 -6.36 11.24 -19.44
C ASN A 69 -7.56 11.76 -20.24
N GLY A 70 -7.82 13.06 -20.15
CA GLY A 70 -8.62 13.78 -21.13
C GLY A 70 -9.48 14.89 -20.50
N PRO A 71 -9.70 16.02 -21.20
CA PRO A 71 -9.39 16.28 -22.60
C PRO A 71 -8.01 16.92 -22.85
#